data_AF-A0A1D2RXU9-F1
#
_entry.id   AF-A0A1D2RXU9-F1
#
_cell.length_a   1.000
_cell.length_b   1.000
_cell.length_c   1.000
_cell.angle_alpha   90.00
_cell.angle_beta   90.00
_cell.angle_gamma   90.00
#
_symmetry.space_group_name_H-M   'P 1'
#
loop_
_entity.id
_entity.type
_entity.pdbx_description
1 polymer ?
#
loop_
_entity_poly.entity_id
_entity_poly.type
_entity_poly.pdbx_seq_one_letter_code
_entity_poly.pdbx_strand_id
1 'polypeptide(L)'
;MKILTTALVSAALLAGCSSGMFSHSKQMPPDMPTRAADGRLIGPNGHTLYVYAKDSAGASVCVDQCARNWPPLAVAPTAKPLDGYTIITRADGTRQWAYKGQPLYYFAQDTKAGDAFGDGMAGNWKIVRP
;
A
#
# COMPACT_ATOMS: atom_id res chain seq x y z
N MET A 1 -55.01 36.58 42.46
CA MET A 1 -54.69 35.76 43.65
C MET A 1 -53.43 34.97 43.33
N LYS A 2 -52.30 35.26 44.01
CA LYS A 2 -51.02 34.51 44.11
C LYS A 2 -50.30 34.21 42.76
N ILE A 3 -49.36 35.04 42.29
CA ILE A 3 -47.94 35.15 42.69
C ILE A 3 -47.38 33.84 43.29
N LEU A 4 -46.42 33.21 42.59
CA LEU A 4 -45.31 32.46 43.17
C LEU A 4 -44.15 32.32 42.15
N THR A 5 -43.04 32.86 42.58
CA THR A 5 -41.66 32.84 42.06
C THR A 5 -41.06 31.43 41.99
N THR A 6 -40.17 31.18 41.02
CA THR A 6 -38.79 30.70 41.29
C THR A 6 -37.96 30.80 40.01
N ALA A 7 -36.94 31.65 40.05
CA ALA A 7 -35.82 31.65 39.12
C ALA A 7 -34.83 30.56 39.54
N LEU A 8 -34.33 29.79 38.58
CA LEU A 8 -33.12 28.97 38.72
C LEU A 8 -32.22 29.31 37.54
N VAL A 9 -31.22 30.16 37.82
CA VAL A 9 -30.07 30.40 36.97
C VAL A 9 -29.09 29.27 37.23
N SER A 10 -28.83 28.44 36.23
CA SER A 10 -27.66 27.54 36.22
C SER A 10 -26.83 27.86 34.99
N ALA A 11 -25.80 28.68 35.20
CA ALA A 11 -24.71 28.85 34.27
C ALA A 11 -23.77 27.63 34.39
N ALA A 12 -23.60 26.89 33.30
CA ALA A 12 -22.51 25.93 33.15
C ALA A 12 -21.76 26.25 31.85
N LEU A 13 -20.76 27.12 31.98
CA LEU A 13 -19.72 27.34 30.99
C LEU A 13 -18.80 26.11 30.99
N LEU A 14 -19.04 25.15 30.10
CA LEU A 14 -18.03 24.15 29.77
C LEU A 14 -17.25 24.64 28.55
N ALA A 15 -16.19 25.38 28.85
CA ALA A 15 -15.05 25.55 27.95
C ALA A 15 -14.36 24.18 27.81
N GLY A 16 -14.83 23.39 26.85
CA GLY A 16 -14.15 22.16 26.41
C GLY A 16 -13.37 22.46 25.14
N CYS A 17 -12.08 22.73 25.28
CA CYS A 17 -11.14 22.73 24.16
C CYS A 17 -11.06 21.31 23.60
N SER A 18 -11.89 21.01 22.59
CA SER A 18 -11.77 19.77 21.83
C SER A 18 -10.43 19.81 21.11
N SER A 19 -9.46 19.15 21.74
CA SER A 19 -8.13 18.89 21.24
C SER A 19 -8.23 18.42 19.80
N GLY A 20 -7.48 19.09 18.92
CA GLY A 20 -7.45 18.83 17.49
C GLY A 20 -7.42 17.34 17.21
N MET A 21 -8.40 16.88 16.44
CA MET A 21 -8.24 15.68 15.65
C MET A 21 -7.13 15.96 14.64
N PHE A 22 -5.90 15.74 15.07
CA PHE A 22 -4.81 15.53 14.13
C PHE A 22 -5.12 14.21 13.44
N SER A 23 -5.89 14.30 12.36
CA SER A 23 -5.78 13.38 11.23
C SER A 23 -4.33 13.45 10.76
N HIS A 24 -3.44 12.74 11.44
CA HIS A 24 -2.18 12.29 10.86
C HIS A 24 -2.53 11.17 9.88
N SER A 25 -3.29 11.49 8.84
CA SER A 25 -2.95 10.99 7.52
C SER A 25 -1.52 11.43 7.31
N LYS A 26 -0.56 10.56 7.68
CA LYS A 26 0.76 10.55 7.05
C LYS A 26 0.44 10.48 5.56
N GLN A 27 0.35 11.65 4.93
CA GLN A 27 0.33 11.80 3.49
C GLN A 27 1.54 11.00 3.06
N MET A 28 1.32 9.81 2.49
CA MET A 28 2.43 9.09 1.87
C MET A 28 3.03 10.07 0.87
N PRO A 29 4.37 10.21 0.84
CA PRO A 29 5.01 11.04 -0.17
C PRO A 29 4.39 10.68 -1.51
N PRO A 30 3.99 11.67 -2.33
CA PRO A 30 3.27 11.44 -3.59
C PRO A 30 4.01 10.52 -4.59
N ASP A 31 5.25 10.12 -4.26
CA ASP A 31 6.16 9.35 -5.10
C ASP A 31 6.43 7.91 -4.59
N MET A 32 5.78 7.44 -3.51
CA MET A 32 6.00 6.07 -3.05
C MET A 32 5.32 5.02 -3.97
N PRO A 33 6.02 3.95 -4.37
CA PRO A 33 5.49 2.97 -5.32
C PRO A 33 4.45 2.03 -4.69
N THR A 34 4.38 1.96 -3.36
CA THR A 34 3.50 1.04 -2.63
C THR A 34 3.00 1.67 -1.34
N ARG A 35 1.91 1.13 -0.79
CA ARG A 35 1.36 1.45 0.53
C ARG A 35 1.34 0.19 1.40
N ALA A 36 1.49 0.35 2.72
CA ALA A 36 1.20 -0.72 3.66
C ALA A 36 -0.30 -0.73 4.05
N ALA A 37 -0.91 -1.91 4.05
CA ALA A 37 -2.28 -2.15 4.54
C ALA A 37 -2.36 -3.58 5.10
N ASP A 38 -3.03 -3.79 6.24
CA ASP A 38 -3.28 -5.13 6.80
C ASP A 38 -2.06 -6.07 6.81
N GLY A 39 -0.91 -5.52 7.20
CA GLY A 39 0.36 -6.26 7.31
C GLY A 39 1.02 -6.65 5.98
N ARG A 40 0.61 -6.09 4.84
CA ARG A 40 1.19 -6.33 3.50
C ARG A 40 1.42 -5.05 2.73
N LEU A 41 2.24 -5.13 1.67
CA LEU A 41 2.34 -4.07 0.67
C LEU A 41 1.26 -4.24 -0.40
N ILE A 42 0.67 -3.12 -0.79
CA ILE A 42 -0.27 -2.99 -1.90
C ILE A 42 0.26 -1.96 -2.89
N GLY A 43 -0.04 -2.17 -4.17
CA GLY A 43 0.30 -1.22 -5.24
C GLY A 43 -0.66 -0.02 -5.31
N PRO A 44 -0.42 0.94 -6.22
CA PRO A 44 -1.27 2.13 -6.35
C PRO A 44 -2.74 1.85 -6.71
N ASN A 45 -3.02 0.67 -7.29
CA ASN A 45 -4.38 0.20 -7.59
C ASN A 45 -5.06 -0.50 -6.39
N GLY A 46 -4.40 -0.60 -5.23
CA GLY A 46 -4.94 -1.24 -4.03
C GLY A 46 -4.81 -2.77 -3.98
N HIS A 47 -4.20 -3.40 -4.98
CA HIS A 47 -4.01 -4.85 -5.02
C HIS A 47 -2.76 -5.29 -4.23
N THR A 48 -2.83 -6.49 -3.65
CA THR A 48 -1.71 -7.12 -2.94
C THR A 48 -0.52 -7.29 -3.87
N LEU A 49 0.68 -7.03 -3.34
CA LEU A 49 1.94 -7.26 -4.04
C LEU A 49 2.62 -8.54 -3.56
N TYR A 50 3.31 -9.18 -4.50
CA TYR A 50 4.00 -10.45 -4.31
C TYR A 50 5.45 -10.38 -4.77
N VAL A 51 6.23 -11.33 -4.27
CA VAL A 51 7.59 -11.65 -4.70
C VAL A 51 7.66 -13.09 -5.16
N TYR A 52 8.56 -13.36 -6.10
CA TYR A 52 8.78 -14.67 -6.67
C TYR A 52 10.08 -15.27 -6.14
N ALA A 53 10.00 -16.44 -5.50
CA ALA A 53 11.14 -17.09 -4.87
C ALA A 53 12.25 -17.52 -5.85
N LYS A 54 11.95 -17.59 -7.15
CA LYS A 54 12.96 -17.90 -8.19
C LYS A 54 13.67 -16.66 -8.74
N ASP A 55 13.21 -15.47 -8.37
CA ASP A 55 13.93 -14.24 -8.71
C ASP A 55 15.17 -14.09 -7.82
N SER A 56 16.15 -13.35 -8.34
CA SER A 56 17.35 -12.97 -7.60
C SER A 56 17.30 -11.48 -7.29
N ALA A 57 18.15 -11.02 -6.38
CA ALA A 57 18.19 -9.61 -6.01
C ALA A 57 18.46 -8.75 -7.25
N GLY A 58 17.54 -7.84 -7.57
CA GLY A 58 17.66 -6.93 -8.71
C GLY A 58 17.39 -7.56 -10.09
N ALA A 59 16.99 -8.83 -10.18
CA ALA A 59 16.74 -9.49 -11.46
C ALA A 59 15.57 -10.47 -11.40
N SER A 60 14.68 -10.36 -12.40
CA SER A 60 13.50 -11.19 -12.56
C SER A 60 13.72 -12.27 -13.63
N VAL A 61 13.38 -13.51 -13.31
CA VAL A 61 13.24 -14.61 -14.31
C VAL A 61 11.80 -14.77 -14.81
N CYS A 62 10.83 -14.08 -14.20
CA CYS A 62 9.43 -14.13 -14.60
C CYS A 62 9.18 -13.31 -15.87
N VAL A 63 9.19 -13.94 -17.05
CA VAL A 63 8.94 -13.32 -18.37
C VAL A 63 7.76 -13.97 -19.10
N ASP A 64 7.33 -13.37 -20.21
CA ASP A 64 6.29 -13.91 -21.09
C ASP A 64 4.98 -14.28 -20.35
N GLN A 65 4.58 -15.56 -20.40
CA GLN A 65 3.36 -16.03 -19.73
C GLN A 65 3.43 -15.84 -18.21
N CYS A 66 4.62 -15.92 -17.62
CA CYS A 66 4.78 -15.62 -16.20
C CYS A 66 4.37 -14.18 -15.92
N ALA A 67 4.89 -13.22 -16.70
CA ALA A 67 4.57 -11.80 -16.54
C ALA A 67 3.12 -11.45 -16.91
N ARG A 68 2.43 -12.27 -17.71
CA ARG A 68 0.98 -12.13 -17.94
C ARG A 68 0.15 -12.56 -16.74
N ASN A 69 0.54 -13.65 -16.09
CA ASN A 69 -0.15 -14.15 -14.89
C ASN A 69 0.23 -13.36 -13.62
N TRP A 70 1.44 -12.81 -13.62
CA TRP A 70 2.04 -12.03 -12.54
C TRP A 70 2.57 -10.71 -13.10
N PRO A 71 1.69 -9.73 -13.35
CA PRO A 71 2.11 -8.45 -13.92
C PRO A 71 3.11 -7.73 -13.03
N PRO A 72 4.24 -7.23 -13.56
CA PRO A 72 5.21 -6.49 -12.76
C PRO A 72 4.65 -5.15 -12.29
N LEU A 73 5.04 -4.71 -11.11
CA LEU A 73 4.77 -3.36 -10.65
C LEU A 73 5.61 -2.36 -11.47
N ALA A 74 4.96 -1.70 -12.43
CA ALA A 74 5.61 -0.80 -13.37
C ALA A 74 6.18 0.47 -12.71
N VAL A 75 7.23 1.01 -13.32
CA VAL A 75 7.93 2.22 -12.87
C VAL A 75 7.57 3.40 -13.77
N ALA A 76 6.97 4.45 -13.19
CA ALA A 76 6.66 5.67 -13.92
C ALA A 76 7.94 6.28 -14.55
N PRO A 77 7.89 6.90 -15.74
CA PRO A 77 9.07 7.40 -16.46
C PRO A 77 10.03 8.23 -15.61
N THR A 78 9.48 9.15 -14.80
CA THR A 78 10.23 10.09 -13.96
C THR A 78 10.62 9.55 -12.59
N ALA A 79 10.17 8.35 -12.23
CA ALA A 79 10.46 7.78 -10.92
C ALA A 79 11.95 7.44 -10.78
N LYS A 80 12.46 7.67 -9.57
CA LYS A 80 13.83 7.38 -9.17
C LYS A 80 13.83 6.40 -7.99
N PRO A 81 14.89 5.60 -7.80
CA PRO A 81 15.02 4.77 -6.62
C PRO A 81 14.88 5.61 -5.34
N LEU A 82 14.34 4.99 -4.29
CA LEU A 82 14.19 5.59 -2.96
C LEU A 82 14.58 4.55 -1.90
N ASP A 83 14.66 4.95 -0.63
CA ASP A 83 15.11 4.04 0.42
C ASP A 83 14.24 2.77 0.49
N GLY A 84 14.89 1.61 0.49
CA GLY A 84 14.24 0.30 0.42
C GLY A 84 13.65 -0.09 -0.95
N TYR A 85 13.56 0.79 -1.95
CA TYR A 85 13.07 0.46 -3.29
C TYR A 85 14.09 0.73 -4.39
N THR A 86 14.31 -0.28 -5.22
CA THR A 86 15.17 -0.19 -6.40
C THR A 86 14.35 -0.34 -7.67
N ILE A 87 14.94 0.09 -8.80
CA ILE A 87 14.37 -0.10 -10.12
C ILE A 87 15.23 -1.12 -10.85
N ILE A 88 14.61 -2.15 -11.40
CA ILE A 88 15.28 -3.15 -12.25
C ILE A 88 14.88 -2.92 -13.70
N THR A 89 15.82 -3.17 -14.61
CA THR A 89 15.52 -3.32 -16.04
C THR A 89 15.33 -4.80 -16.32
N ARG A 90 14.15 -5.16 -16.84
CA ARG A 90 13.80 -6.53 -17.19
C ARG A 90 14.39 -6.92 -18.54
N ALA A 91 14.41 -8.23 -18.83
CA ALA A 91 14.91 -8.74 -20.11
C ALA A 91 14.13 -8.22 -21.33
N ASP A 92 12.86 -7.87 -21.15
CA ASP A 92 11.99 -7.26 -22.16
C ASP A 92 12.22 -5.74 -22.33
N GLY A 93 13.18 -5.15 -21.60
CA GLY A 93 13.50 -3.72 -21.62
C GLY A 93 12.59 -2.85 -20.75
N THR A 94 11.51 -3.39 -20.19
CA THR A 94 10.62 -2.65 -19.28
C THR A 94 11.25 -2.48 -17.90
N ARG A 95 10.75 -1.49 -17.14
CA ARG A 95 11.22 -1.20 -15.78
C ARG A 95 10.20 -1.66 -14.74
N GLN A 96 10.71 -2.25 -13.67
CA GLN A 96 9.93 -2.79 -12.57
C GLN A 96 10.49 -2.34 -11.21
N TRP A 97 9.58 -2.08 -10.27
CA TRP A 97 9.95 -1.81 -8.89
C TRP A 97 10.35 -3.09 -8.17
N ALA A 98 11.39 -2.98 -7.35
CA ALA A 98 11.78 -4.01 -6.40
C ALA A 98 11.79 -3.40 -4.98
N TYR A 99 11.41 -4.20 -3.99
CA TYR A 99 11.46 -3.83 -2.57
C TYR A 99 12.48 -4.69 -1.84
N LYS A 100 13.42 -4.07 -1.14
CA LYS A 100 14.55 -4.75 -0.48
C LYS A 100 15.24 -5.74 -1.43
N GLY A 101 15.39 -5.35 -2.70
CA GLY A 101 16.00 -6.15 -3.76
C GLY A 101 15.09 -7.15 -4.46
N GLN A 102 13.87 -7.39 -3.98
CA GLN A 102 12.96 -8.39 -4.57
C GLN A 102 11.98 -7.75 -5.56
N PRO A 103 11.90 -8.20 -6.83
CA PRO A 103 10.98 -7.67 -7.82
C PRO A 103 9.50 -7.82 -7.38
N LEU A 104 8.73 -6.76 -7.54
CA LEU A 104 7.33 -6.69 -7.08
C LEU A 104 6.34 -7.00 -8.20
N TYR A 105 5.34 -7.83 -7.90
CA TYR A 105 4.32 -8.24 -8.86
C TYR A 105 2.91 -8.11 -8.29
N TYR A 106 1.96 -7.92 -9.18
CA TYR A 106 0.56 -8.23 -8.95
C TYR A 106 0.25 -9.68 -9.30
N PHE A 107 -0.94 -10.14 -8.94
CA PHE A 107 -1.50 -11.38 -9.44
C PHE A 107 -2.72 -11.11 -10.32
N ALA A 108 -2.75 -11.63 -11.54
CA ALA A 108 -3.80 -11.32 -12.51
C ALA A 108 -5.20 -11.80 -12.09
N GLN A 109 -5.31 -12.74 -11.15
CA GLN A 109 -6.59 -13.22 -10.63
C GLN A 109 -7.06 -12.48 -9.37
N ASP A 110 -6.27 -11.56 -8.83
CA ASP A 110 -6.74 -10.66 -7.77
C ASP A 110 -7.59 -9.56 -8.45
N THR A 111 -8.90 -9.55 -8.18
CA THR A 111 -9.88 -8.69 -8.90
C THR A 111 -10.39 -7.53 -8.08
N LYS A 112 -10.22 -7.57 -6.75
CA LYS A 112 -10.55 -6.48 -5.83
C LYS A 112 -9.41 -6.22 -4.85
N ALA A 113 -9.39 -5.00 -4.30
CA ALA A 113 -8.47 -4.65 -3.23
C ALA A 113 -8.62 -5.61 -2.05
N GLY A 114 -7.48 -6.03 -1.49
CA GLY A 114 -7.42 -7.01 -0.39
C GLY A 114 -7.42 -8.47 -0.83
N ASP A 115 -7.72 -8.79 -2.10
CA ASP A 115 -7.50 -10.14 -2.62
C ASP A 115 -6.03 -10.54 -2.46
N ALA A 116 -5.82 -11.83 -2.20
CA ALA A 116 -4.50 -12.38 -1.94
C ALA A 116 -4.36 -13.83 -2.45
N PHE A 117 -5.04 -14.15 -3.56
CA PHE A 117 -5.14 -15.52 -4.06
C PHE A 117 -3.81 -16.07 -4.59
N GLY A 118 -2.83 -15.19 -4.80
CA GLY A 118 -1.49 -15.56 -5.25
C GLY A 118 -0.59 -16.13 -4.14
N ASP A 119 -0.97 -16.02 -2.86
CA ASP A 119 -0.06 -16.46 -1.79
C ASP A 119 0.13 -17.98 -1.81
N GLY A 120 1.39 -18.41 -1.82
CA GLY A 120 1.75 -19.82 -1.88
C GLY A 120 1.56 -20.49 -3.24
N MET A 121 1.13 -19.77 -4.29
CA MET A 121 0.97 -20.33 -5.63
C MET A 121 2.26 -21.03 -6.10
N ALA A 122 2.11 -22.26 -6.58
CA ALA A 122 3.22 -23.12 -7.01
C ALA A 122 4.38 -23.23 -6.00
N GLY A 123 4.16 -22.93 -4.71
CA GLY A 123 5.18 -22.89 -3.67
C GLY A 123 6.19 -21.74 -3.75
N ASN A 124 6.07 -20.85 -4.75
CA ASN A 124 7.10 -19.86 -5.06
C ASN A 124 6.65 -18.40 -4.91
N TRP A 125 5.36 -18.14 -4.79
CA TRP A 125 4.82 -16.78 -4.68
C TRP A 125 4.47 -16.46 -3.24
N LYS A 126 4.87 -15.27 -2.77
CA LYS A 126 4.64 -14.83 -1.40
C LYS A 126 4.22 -13.37 -1.35
N ILE A 127 3.26 -13.07 -0.47
CA ILE A 127 2.86 -11.69 -0.15
C ILE A 127 4.06 -10.92 0.41
N VAL A 128 4.27 -9.69 -0.07
CA VAL A 128 5.29 -8.80 0.47
C VAL A 128 4.80 -8.14 1.75
N ARG A 129 5.64 -8.17 2.78
CA ARG A 129 5.37 -7.49 4.06
C ARG A 129 6.31 -6.28 4.24
N PRO A 130 5.83 -5.16 4.82
CA PRO A 130 6.65 -3.98 5.13
C PRO A 130 7.82 -4.31 6.07
#